data_AF-A0A4D5RSI5-F1
#
_entry.id   AF-A0A4D5RSI5-F1
#
_cell.length_a   1.000
_cell.length_b   1.000
_cell.length_c   1.000
_cell.angle_alpha   90.00
_cell.angle_beta   90.00
_cell.angle_gamma   90.00
#
_symmetry.space_group_name_H-M   'P 1'
#
loop_
_entity.id
_entity.type
_entity.pdbx_description
1 polymer ?
#
loop_
_entity_poly.entity_id
_entity_poly.type
_entity_poly.pdbx_seq_one_letter_code
_entity_poly.pdbx_strand_id
1 'polypeptide(L)'
;MGRSKAKQSHKTKRASKKNETKENKHAESSVQELLSMVESAMDELQFDQARQLGERALRLEPDNLKTLDVLSGLLLEMGDVAGASQLLQRMIELEPNDGFRKYLSMGQLCDGKESLRHYSKGVEILQRLLGERQGASAEADPEGSGHLSRELSSAYCAMAEIYMTDCCFEEDAETQCAELIEKGLAADPKNPEALQCQASYLLVKQDTEGAQQAMRRSLDLWLPQHERLCQGNQGEEDGQDPVEVCPLSYSCRVSCAKVLIELEMMDEANAVLDGLVEEDDEVVDVWYLLGWLNYLRAGEYMDNARFYLTKAKQVARKVHFEDSEELAHIEELLAEIGTASEDDVEGEGEGEGDSFASDSEEEEEEAMEV
;
A
#
# COMPACT_ATOMS: atom_id res chain seq x y z
N MET A 1 31.69 -34.58 -74.50
CA MET A 1 32.18 -34.87 -73.13
C MET A 1 32.29 -33.53 -72.41
N GLY A 2 31.77 -33.23 -71.23
CA GLY A 2 31.07 -33.99 -70.22
C GLY A 2 30.22 -33.04 -69.34
N ARG A 3 29.30 -33.63 -68.57
CA ARG A 3 28.39 -32.99 -67.62
C ARG A 3 29.11 -32.65 -66.31
N SER A 4 28.73 -31.58 -65.64
CA SER A 4 28.83 -31.48 -64.17
C SER A 4 27.76 -30.52 -63.60
N LYS A 5 26.80 -31.11 -62.87
CA LYS A 5 25.75 -30.44 -62.09
C LYS A 5 26.32 -29.97 -60.75
N ALA A 6 26.09 -28.71 -60.38
CA ALA A 6 26.27 -28.23 -59.00
C ALA A 6 25.11 -28.71 -58.12
N LYS A 7 25.41 -29.41 -57.02
CA LYS A 7 24.43 -29.82 -56.00
C LYS A 7 24.37 -28.76 -54.88
N GLN A 8 23.13 -28.40 -54.56
CA GLN A 8 22.69 -27.42 -53.57
C GLN A 8 23.21 -27.67 -52.15
N SER A 9 23.71 -26.61 -51.51
CA SER A 9 23.90 -26.46 -50.07
C SER A 9 22.57 -26.04 -49.40
N HIS A 10 21.65 -27.01 -49.22
CA HIS A 10 20.36 -26.78 -48.53
C HIS A 10 20.19 -27.53 -47.21
N LYS A 11 21.22 -28.23 -46.70
CA LYS A 11 21.11 -29.06 -45.49
C LYS A 11 21.51 -28.38 -44.17
N THR A 12 22.21 -27.24 -44.19
CA THR A 12 22.76 -26.61 -42.97
C THR A 12 21.83 -25.60 -42.29
N LYS A 13 20.91 -24.94 -43.00
CA LYS A 13 19.97 -23.97 -42.39
C LYS A 13 18.78 -24.58 -41.64
N ARG A 14 18.47 -25.86 -41.87
CA ARG A 14 17.31 -26.54 -41.27
C ARG A 14 17.66 -27.28 -39.97
N ALA A 15 18.94 -27.50 -39.69
CA ALA A 15 19.45 -28.07 -38.45
C ALA A 15 19.71 -26.99 -37.39
N SER A 16 20.21 -25.80 -37.76
CA SER A 16 20.40 -24.67 -36.83
C SER A 16 19.06 -24.19 -36.25
N LYS A 17 18.05 -23.98 -37.10
CA LYS A 17 16.68 -23.61 -36.66
C LYS A 17 16.00 -24.63 -35.76
N LYS A 18 16.40 -25.92 -35.83
CA LYS A 18 15.85 -27.02 -35.01
C LYS A 18 16.59 -27.19 -33.69
N ASN A 19 17.83 -26.73 -33.60
CA ASN A 19 18.61 -26.69 -32.36
C ASN A 19 18.27 -25.42 -31.56
N GLU A 20 18.16 -24.26 -32.20
CA GLU A 20 17.70 -23.01 -31.58
C GLU A 20 16.31 -23.21 -30.93
N THR A 21 15.35 -23.83 -31.63
CA THR A 21 14.01 -24.09 -31.06
C THR A 21 13.98 -25.16 -29.97
N LYS A 22 15.05 -25.95 -29.77
CA LYS A 22 15.15 -26.92 -28.67
C LYS A 22 15.89 -26.35 -27.47
N GLU A 23 16.96 -25.59 -27.70
CA GLU A 23 17.67 -24.83 -26.66
C GLU A 23 16.77 -23.74 -26.07
N ASN A 24 16.02 -22.99 -26.89
CA ASN A 24 15.08 -21.98 -26.38
C ASN A 24 13.96 -22.62 -25.55
N LYS A 25 13.43 -23.77 -25.95
CA LYS A 25 12.41 -24.48 -25.17
C LYS A 25 12.92 -25.05 -23.85
N HIS A 26 14.18 -25.46 -23.80
CA HIS A 26 14.80 -25.94 -22.56
C HIS A 26 15.18 -24.76 -21.64
N ALA A 27 15.58 -23.62 -22.21
CA ALA A 27 15.81 -22.38 -21.47
C ALA A 27 14.49 -21.83 -20.90
N GLU A 28 13.43 -21.74 -21.70
CA GLU A 28 12.08 -21.32 -21.28
C GLU A 28 11.54 -22.20 -20.14
N SER A 29 11.66 -23.54 -20.27
CA SER A 29 11.30 -24.48 -19.21
C SER A 29 12.14 -24.27 -17.95
N SER A 30 13.43 -23.99 -18.10
CA SER A 30 14.33 -23.75 -16.97
C SER A 30 14.11 -22.40 -16.30
N VAL A 31 13.68 -21.36 -17.03
CA VAL A 31 13.34 -20.04 -16.46
C VAL A 31 12.04 -20.13 -15.69
N GLN A 32 11.03 -20.80 -16.23
CA GLN A 32 9.77 -20.99 -15.53
C GLN A 32 9.93 -21.77 -14.21
N GLU A 33 10.77 -22.81 -14.21
CA GLU A 33 11.15 -23.53 -12.98
C GLU A 33 11.87 -22.60 -11.98
N LEU A 34 12.80 -21.77 -12.44
CA LEU A 34 13.49 -20.82 -11.56
C LEU A 34 12.52 -19.79 -10.98
N LEU A 35 11.57 -19.26 -11.74
CA LEU A 35 10.58 -18.30 -11.24
C LEU A 35 9.67 -18.92 -10.18
N SER A 36 9.24 -20.18 -10.36
CA SER A 36 8.49 -20.90 -9.32
C SER A 36 9.31 -21.09 -8.04
N MET A 37 10.63 -21.30 -8.16
CA MET A 37 11.51 -21.34 -6.99
C MET A 37 11.73 -19.96 -6.35
N VAL A 38 11.71 -18.87 -7.13
CA VAL A 38 11.75 -17.50 -6.60
C VAL A 38 10.50 -17.24 -5.78
N GLU A 39 9.31 -17.50 -6.34
CA GLU A 39 8.02 -17.37 -5.65
C GLU A 39 8.03 -18.17 -4.32
N SER A 40 8.43 -19.44 -4.35
CA SER A 40 8.54 -20.27 -3.14
C SER A 40 9.55 -19.75 -2.13
N ALA A 41 10.67 -19.17 -2.56
CA ALA A 41 11.67 -18.60 -1.66
C ALA A 41 11.18 -17.27 -1.04
N MET A 42 10.35 -16.50 -1.76
CA MET A 42 9.69 -15.31 -1.22
C MET A 42 8.66 -15.68 -0.15
N ASP A 43 7.86 -16.72 -0.40
CA ASP A 43 6.89 -17.24 0.57
C ASP A 43 7.57 -17.74 1.86
N GLU A 44 8.80 -18.27 1.76
CA GLU A 44 9.63 -18.70 2.89
C GLU A 44 10.49 -17.57 3.50
N LEU A 45 10.30 -16.31 3.05
CA LEU A 45 11.06 -15.12 3.46
C LEU A 45 12.58 -15.24 3.25
N GLN A 46 13.02 -16.10 2.32
CA GLN A 46 14.41 -16.31 1.94
C GLN A 46 14.82 -15.33 0.81
N PHE A 47 14.76 -14.03 1.08
CA PHE A 47 14.94 -12.99 0.06
C PHE A 47 16.28 -13.05 -0.68
N ASP A 48 17.39 -13.33 0.01
CA ASP A 48 18.72 -13.48 -0.62
C ASP A 48 18.76 -14.65 -1.61
N GLN A 49 18.10 -15.76 -1.27
CA GLN A 49 18.02 -16.93 -2.15
C GLN A 49 17.11 -16.62 -3.35
N ALA A 50 15.96 -15.99 -3.11
CA ALA A 50 15.06 -15.53 -4.16
C ALA A 50 15.81 -14.62 -5.16
N ARG A 51 16.66 -13.71 -4.66
CA ARG A 51 17.47 -12.81 -5.50
C ARG A 51 18.43 -13.60 -6.38
N GLN A 52 19.18 -14.55 -5.81
CA GLN A 52 20.13 -15.37 -6.57
C GLN A 52 19.45 -16.19 -7.67
N LEU A 53 18.25 -16.73 -7.39
CA LEU A 53 17.44 -17.48 -8.34
C LEU A 53 16.91 -16.58 -9.46
N GLY A 54 16.38 -15.40 -9.13
CA GLY A 54 15.88 -14.41 -10.09
C GLY A 54 17.00 -13.88 -10.99
N GLU A 55 18.16 -13.54 -10.44
CA GLU A 55 19.34 -13.14 -11.22
C GLU A 55 19.83 -14.27 -12.15
N ARG A 56 19.68 -15.53 -11.74
CA ARG A 56 19.99 -16.68 -12.59
C ARG A 56 18.98 -16.81 -13.74
N ALA A 57 17.69 -16.62 -13.47
CA ALA A 57 16.66 -16.59 -14.50
C ALA A 57 16.95 -15.47 -15.52
N LEU A 58 17.32 -14.29 -15.04
CA LEU A 58 17.65 -13.14 -15.89
C LEU A 58 18.92 -13.38 -16.73
N ARG A 59 19.92 -14.11 -16.21
CA ARG A 59 21.09 -14.52 -17.02
C ARG A 59 20.74 -15.48 -18.16
N LEU A 60 19.72 -16.31 -17.99
CA LEU A 60 19.25 -17.22 -19.05
C LEU A 60 18.45 -16.47 -20.11
N GLU A 61 17.56 -15.58 -19.68
CA GLU A 61 16.73 -14.76 -20.55
C GLU A 61 16.70 -13.29 -20.06
N PRO A 62 17.64 -12.44 -20.54
CA PRO A 62 17.79 -11.07 -20.04
C PRO A 62 16.60 -10.13 -20.29
N ASP A 63 15.77 -10.47 -21.28
CA ASP A 63 14.61 -9.68 -21.70
C ASP A 63 13.28 -10.39 -21.39
N ASN A 64 13.30 -11.40 -20.51
CA ASN A 64 12.08 -12.07 -20.07
C ASN A 64 11.29 -11.16 -19.12
N LEU A 65 10.17 -10.61 -19.61
CA LEU A 65 9.36 -9.64 -18.86
C LEU A 65 8.85 -10.17 -17.52
N LYS A 66 8.46 -11.45 -17.45
CA LYS A 66 8.01 -12.04 -16.18
C LYS A 66 9.15 -12.10 -15.15
N THR A 67 10.37 -12.39 -15.61
CA THR A 67 11.55 -12.40 -14.74
C THR A 67 11.91 -11.00 -14.26
N LEU A 68 11.86 -10.01 -15.15
CA LEU A 68 12.08 -8.61 -14.80
C LEU A 68 11.05 -8.12 -13.78
N ASP A 69 9.77 -8.45 -13.98
CA ASP A 69 8.67 -8.09 -13.09
C ASP A 69 8.86 -8.67 -11.69
N VAL A 70 8.99 -10.01 -11.59
CA VAL A 70 9.21 -10.71 -10.32
C VAL A 70 10.45 -10.21 -9.58
N LEU A 71 11.57 -10.03 -10.29
CA LEU A 71 12.80 -9.56 -9.67
C LEU A 71 12.70 -8.07 -9.26
N SER A 72 11.97 -7.24 -10.01
CA SER A 72 11.75 -5.83 -9.62
C SER A 72 10.96 -5.73 -8.32
N GLY A 73 9.89 -6.51 -8.17
CA GLY A 73 9.12 -6.59 -6.91
C GLY A 73 9.98 -7.07 -5.76
N LEU A 74 10.74 -8.15 -5.94
CA LEU A 74 11.66 -8.65 -4.92
C LEU A 74 12.70 -7.59 -4.49
N LEU A 75 13.27 -6.84 -5.43
CA LEU A 75 14.24 -5.80 -5.10
C LEU A 75 13.59 -4.67 -4.29
N LEU A 76 12.32 -4.32 -4.56
CA LEU A 76 11.58 -3.35 -3.75
C LEU A 76 11.34 -3.86 -2.32
N GLU A 77 10.94 -5.12 -2.15
CA GLU A 77 10.78 -5.75 -0.82
C GLU A 77 12.11 -5.76 -0.02
N MET A 78 13.23 -5.88 -0.73
CA MET A 78 14.57 -5.80 -0.12
C MET A 78 15.09 -4.36 0.08
N GLY A 79 14.31 -3.34 -0.30
CA GLY A 79 14.71 -1.93 -0.24
C GLY A 79 15.73 -1.49 -1.31
N ASP A 80 16.06 -2.34 -2.28
CA ASP A 80 16.97 -2.03 -3.40
C ASP A 80 16.20 -1.27 -4.51
N VAL A 81 15.77 -0.05 -4.18
CA VAL A 81 15.01 0.84 -5.07
C VAL A 81 15.76 1.09 -6.38
N ALA A 82 17.07 1.34 -6.32
CA ALA A 82 17.87 1.62 -7.50
C ALA A 82 17.94 0.42 -8.45
N GLY A 83 18.07 -0.79 -7.93
CA GLY A 83 18.02 -2.03 -8.72
C GLY A 83 16.65 -2.25 -9.34
N ALA A 84 15.57 -2.07 -8.57
CA ALA A 84 14.20 -2.20 -9.05
C ALA A 84 13.90 -1.23 -10.20
N SER A 85 14.25 0.05 -10.06
CA SER A 85 14.05 1.07 -11.10
C SER A 85 14.75 0.71 -12.42
N GLN A 86 15.94 0.09 -12.37
CA GLN A 86 16.65 -0.36 -13.57
C GLN A 86 15.88 -1.46 -14.31
N LEU A 87 15.32 -2.42 -13.57
CA LEU A 87 14.53 -3.50 -14.17
C LEU A 87 13.21 -2.97 -14.73
N LEU A 88 12.51 -2.09 -14.01
CA LEU A 88 11.29 -1.43 -14.47
C LEU A 88 11.55 -0.60 -15.74
N GLN A 89 12.66 0.15 -15.78
CA GLN A 89 13.07 0.89 -16.97
C GLN A 89 13.32 -0.05 -18.16
N ARG A 90 13.94 -1.22 -17.93
CA ARG A 90 14.12 -2.24 -18.98
C ARG A 90 12.78 -2.78 -19.49
N MET A 91 11.82 -3.02 -18.61
CA MET A 91 10.46 -3.45 -19.00
C MET A 91 9.71 -2.39 -19.81
N ILE A 92 9.94 -1.11 -19.50
CA ILE A 92 9.40 0.03 -20.27
C ILE A 92 10.03 0.10 -21.66
N GLU A 93 11.33 -0.13 -21.80
CA GLU A 93 12.02 -0.17 -23.09
C GLU A 93 11.52 -1.32 -23.99
N LEU A 94 11.26 -2.49 -23.40
CA LEU A 94 10.80 -3.68 -24.11
C LEU A 94 9.34 -3.55 -24.55
N GLU A 95 8.46 -3.04 -23.68
CA GLU A 95 7.02 -2.90 -23.95
C GLU A 95 6.48 -1.53 -23.51
N PRO A 96 6.72 -0.44 -24.28
CA PRO A 96 6.35 0.92 -23.86
C PRO A 96 4.84 1.24 -23.88
N ASN A 97 4.00 0.35 -24.41
CA ASN A 97 2.56 0.61 -24.58
C ASN A 97 1.68 -0.46 -23.92
N ASP A 98 2.29 -1.41 -23.19
CA ASP A 98 1.58 -2.47 -22.48
C ASP A 98 2.13 -2.64 -21.07
N GLY A 99 1.34 -3.24 -20.17
CA GLY A 99 1.68 -3.43 -18.76
C GLY A 99 1.70 -2.11 -17.99
N PHE A 100 0.56 -1.71 -17.41
CA PHE A 100 0.44 -0.48 -16.63
C PHE A 100 1.22 -0.52 -15.31
N ARG A 101 1.36 -1.68 -14.67
CA ARG A 101 1.97 -1.83 -13.33
C ARG A 101 3.37 -1.25 -13.24
N LYS A 102 4.24 -1.50 -14.23
CA LYS A 102 5.60 -0.93 -14.24
C LYS A 102 5.62 0.60 -14.25
N TYR A 103 4.60 1.24 -14.82
CA TYR A 103 4.47 2.70 -14.78
C TYR A 103 3.94 3.18 -13.45
N LEU A 104 2.99 2.49 -12.83
CA LEU A 104 2.53 2.82 -11.47
C LEU A 104 3.67 2.67 -10.46
N SER A 105 4.41 1.56 -10.52
CA SER A 105 5.59 1.34 -9.67
C SER A 105 6.64 2.43 -9.91
N MET A 106 7.00 2.76 -11.15
CA MET A 106 7.93 3.87 -11.41
C MET A 106 7.40 5.22 -10.89
N GLY A 107 6.09 5.46 -10.93
CA GLY A 107 5.46 6.64 -10.33
C GLY A 107 5.71 6.72 -8.82
N GLN A 108 5.61 5.61 -8.11
CA GLN A 108 5.88 5.54 -6.67
C GLN A 108 7.36 5.73 -6.30
N LEU A 109 8.28 5.45 -7.23
CA LEU A 109 9.73 5.53 -7.00
C LEU A 109 10.35 6.86 -7.48
N CYS A 110 9.53 7.78 -7.98
CA CYS A 110 9.95 9.08 -8.50
C CYS A 110 9.14 10.18 -7.82
N ASP A 111 9.64 11.41 -7.92
CA ASP A 111 8.99 12.58 -7.32
C ASP A 111 8.46 13.55 -8.38
N GLY A 112 7.50 14.36 -7.96
CA GLY A 112 6.96 15.50 -8.69
C GLY A 112 6.56 15.20 -10.14
N LYS A 113 7.08 16.00 -11.07
CA LYS A 113 6.69 15.91 -12.50
C LYS A 113 7.14 14.63 -13.18
N GLU A 114 8.18 13.95 -12.68
CA GLU A 114 8.60 12.66 -13.21
C GLU A 114 7.61 11.57 -12.82
N SER A 115 7.21 11.55 -11.55
CA SER A 115 6.14 10.68 -11.06
C SER A 115 4.85 10.84 -11.87
N LEU A 116 4.39 12.09 -12.06
CA LEU A 116 3.20 12.38 -12.86
C LEU A 116 3.28 11.85 -14.29
N ARG A 117 4.47 11.84 -14.93
CA ARG A 117 4.64 11.30 -16.28
C ARG A 117 4.46 9.79 -16.31
N HIS A 118 5.00 9.09 -15.32
CA HIS A 118 4.85 7.65 -15.19
C HIS A 118 3.39 7.28 -14.91
N TYR A 119 2.75 7.90 -13.92
CA TYR A 119 1.33 7.68 -13.63
C TYR A 119 0.44 8.00 -14.83
N SER A 120 0.68 9.12 -15.53
CA SER A 120 -0.09 9.47 -16.73
C SER A 120 -0.03 8.37 -17.80
N LYS A 121 1.13 7.73 -17.98
CA LYS A 121 1.26 6.62 -18.94
C LYS A 121 0.58 5.35 -18.42
N GLY A 122 0.65 5.06 -17.13
CA GLY A 122 -0.09 3.97 -16.49
C GLY A 122 -1.61 4.14 -16.66
N VAL A 123 -2.12 5.33 -16.40
CA VAL A 123 -3.53 5.72 -16.59
C VAL A 123 -3.98 5.57 -18.04
N GLU A 124 -3.16 6.02 -19.01
CA GLU A 124 -3.45 5.85 -20.45
C GLU A 124 -3.66 4.36 -20.80
N ILE A 125 -2.80 3.48 -20.28
CA ILE A 125 -2.89 2.03 -20.51
C ILE A 125 -4.13 1.45 -19.81
N LEU A 126 -4.39 1.84 -18.56
CA LEU A 126 -5.56 1.39 -17.80
C LEU A 126 -6.88 1.77 -18.48
N GLN A 127 -7.01 3.02 -18.92
CA GLN A 127 -8.18 3.50 -19.66
C GLN A 127 -8.39 2.72 -20.97
N ARG A 128 -7.30 2.43 -21.70
CA ARG A 128 -7.36 1.61 -22.91
C ARG A 128 -7.87 0.20 -22.61
N LEU A 129 -7.33 -0.46 -21.60
CA LEU A 129 -7.74 -1.81 -21.20
C LEU A 129 -9.22 -1.86 -20.76
N LEU A 130 -9.68 -0.86 -20.01
CA LEU A 130 -11.09 -0.74 -19.62
C LEU A 130 -11.99 -0.51 -20.85
N GLY A 131 -11.59 0.34 -21.79
CA GLY A 131 -12.34 0.59 -23.03
C GLY A 131 -12.44 -0.66 -23.93
N GLU A 132 -11.35 -1.43 -24.04
CA GLU A 132 -11.32 -2.70 -24.78
C GLU A 132 -12.29 -3.73 -24.17
N ARG A 133 -12.37 -3.81 -22.84
CA ARG A 133 -13.30 -4.70 -22.11
C ARG A 133 -14.77 -4.27 -22.24
N GLN A 134 -15.05 -2.97 -22.20
CA GLN A 134 -16.42 -2.45 -22.39
C GLN A 134 -16.95 -2.71 -23.81
N GLY A 135 -16.07 -2.69 -24.82
CA GLY A 135 -16.43 -3.02 -26.21
C GLY A 135 -16.64 -4.52 -26.47
N ALA A 136 -16.03 -5.38 -25.66
CA ALA A 136 -16.10 -6.84 -25.78
C ALA A 136 -17.08 -7.42 -24.74
N SER A 137 -18.41 -7.34 -25.01
CA SER A 137 -19.49 -7.95 -24.20
C SER A 137 -19.19 -8.03 -22.70
N ALA A 138 -19.46 -6.94 -21.98
CA ALA A 138 -19.18 -6.68 -20.56
C ALA A 138 -19.62 -7.76 -19.54
N GLU A 139 -20.25 -8.86 -19.97
CA GLU A 139 -20.68 -9.98 -19.13
C GLU A 139 -19.57 -11.03 -18.88
N ALA A 140 -18.41 -10.93 -19.52
CA ALA A 140 -17.40 -11.99 -19.49
C ALA A 140 -16.41 -11.94 -18.31
N ASP A 141 -16.15 -10.77 -17.71
CA ASP A 141 -15.17 -10.60 -16.61
C ASP A 141 -15.44 -9.33 -15.76
N PRO A 142 -16.50 -9.34 -14.92
CA PRO A 142 -16.81 -8.21 -14.05
C PRO A 142 -15.77 -7.99 -12.95
N GLU A 143 -15.16 -9.06 -12.42
CA GLU A 143 -14.14 -8.99 -11.36
C GLU A 143 -12.84 -8.34 -11.86
N GLY A 144 -12.32 -8.77 -13.02
CA GLY A 144 -11.13 -8.14 -13.58
C GLY A 144 -11.36 -6.69 -14.04
N SER A 145 -12.60 -6.34 -14.39
CA SER A 145 -12.95 -4.94 -14.69
C SER A 145 -13.00 -4.09 -13.42
N GLY A 146 -13.49 -4.64 -12.30
CA GLY A 146 -13.46 -4.02 -10.99
C GLY A 146 -12.04 -3.72 -10.51
N HIS A 147 -11.13 -4.69 -10.61
CA HIS A 147 -9.71 -4.49 -10.27
C HIS A 147 -9.07 -3.37 -11.11
N LEU A 148 -9.31 -3.32 -12.43
CA LEU A 148 -8.74 -2.26 -13.28
C LEU A 148 -9.31 -0.87 -12.94
N SER A 149 -10.59 -0.81 -12.57
CA SER A 149 -11.23 0.42 -12.08
C SER A 149 -10.61 0.89 -10.76
N ARG A 150 -10.32 -0.04 -9.83
CA ARG A 150 -9.63 0.25 -8.57
C ARG A 150 -8.23 0.82 -8.81
N GLU A 151 -7.41 0.14 -9.61
CA GLU A 151 -6.07 0.59 -10.00
C GLU A 151 -6.08 1.97 -10.66
N LEU A 152 -7.07 2.22 -11.52
CA LEU A 152 -7.25 3.53 -12.16
C LEU A 152 -7.61 4.60 -11.13
N SER A 153 -8.50 4.28 -10.19
CA SER A 153 -8.90 5.18 -9.11
C SER A 153 -7.70 5.54 -8.22
N SER A 154 -6.94 4.54 -7.75
CA SER A 154 -5.74 4.74 -6.93
C SER A 154 -4.65 5.52 -7.66
N ALA A 155 -4.43 5.27 -8.96
CA ALA A 155 -3.47 6.05 -9.76
C ALA A 155 -3.85 7.54 -9.83
N TYR A 156 -5.14 7.88 -9.90
CA TYR A 156 -5.58 9.27 -9.82
C TYR A 156 -5.38 9.88 -8.43
N CYS A 157 -5.56 9.10 -7.36
CA CYS A 157 -5.30 9.54 -5.99
C CYS A 157 -3.82 9.91 -5.81
N ALA A 158 -2.92 9.01 -6.21
CA ALA A 158 -1.48 9.26 -6.17
C ALA A 158 -1.08 10.52 -6.98
N MET A 159 -1.67 10.72 -8.17
CA MET A 159 -1.44 11.94 -8.95
C MET A 159 -1.96 13.20 -8.24
N ALA A 160 -3.12 13.14 -7.58
CA ALA A 160 -3.69 14.26 -6.84
C ALA A 160 -2.82 14.62 -5.62
N GLU A 161 -2.32 13.62 -4.90
CA GLU A 161 -1.39 13.80 -3.78
C GLU A 161 -0.10 14.50 -4.20
N ILE A 162 0.46 14.17 -5.37
CA ILE A 162 1.64 14.87 -5.92
C ILE A 162 1.34 16.36 -6.15
N TYR A 163 0.11 16.72 -6.56
CA TYR A 163 -0.29 18.12 -6.68
C TYR A 163 -0.55 18.81 -5.33
N MET A 164 -0.81 18.05 -4.26
CA MET A 164 -0.92 18.58 -2.89
C MET A 164 0.44 18.69 -2.19
N THR A 165 1.48 18.03 -2.71
CA THR A 165 2.83 17.97 -2.13
C THR A 165 3.88 18.57 -3.06
N ASP A 166 4.47 17.78 -3.96
CA ASP A 166 5.63 18.17 -4.77
C ASP A 166 5.33 19.28 -5.79
N CYS A 167 4.12 19.28 -6.34
CA CYS A 167 3.68 20.20 -7.38
C CYS A 167 2.71 21.27 -6.85
N CYS A 168 2.63 21.48 -5.53
CA CYS A 168 1.67 22.41 -4.92
C CYS A 168 1.88 23.90 -5.30
N PHE A 169 3.07 24.26 -5.81
CA PHE A 169 3.39 25.61 -6.26
C PHE A 169 3.06 25.88 -7.74
N GLU A 170 2.58 24.88 -8.49
CA GLU A 170 2.16 25.10 -9.88
C GLU A 170 0.84 25.90 -9.93
N GLU A 171 0.70 26.81 -10.89
CA GLU A 171 -0.46 27.71 -10.98
C GLU A 171 -1.80 26.96 -11.15
N ASP A 172 -1.75 25.76 -11.75
CA ASP A 172 -2.91 24.90 -11.99
C ASP A 172 -3.04 23.75 -10.97
N ALA A 173 -2.20 23.68 -9.94
CA ALA A 173 -2.15 22.56 -9.00
C ALA A 173 -3.51 22.24 -8.37
N GLU A 174 -4.23 23.26 -7.91
CA GLU A 174 -5.58 23.10 -7.34
C GLU A 174 -6.56 22.52 -8.37
N THR A 175 -6.54 23.04 -9.61
CA THR A 175 -7.44 22.59 -10.68
C THR A 175 -7.14 21.15 -11.06
N GLN A 176 -5.86 20.80 -11.22
CA GLN A 176 -5.45 19.43 -11.53
C GLN A 176 -5.83 18.46 -10.42
N CYS A 177 -5.57 18.82 -9.16
CA CYS A 177 -5.92 18.00 -8.00
C CYS A 177 -7.44 17.71 -7.95
N ALA A 178 -8.27 18.74 -8.07
CA ALA A 178 -9.72 18.59 -8.06
C ALA A 178 -10.22 17.68 -9.22
N GLU A 179 -9.71 17.87 -10.43
CA GLU A 179 -10.06 17.03 -11.57
C GLU A 179 -9.64 15.57 -11.39
N LEU A 180 -8.45 15.32 -10.82
CA LEU A 180 -7.94 13.98 -10.58
C LEU A 180 -8.78 13.25 -9.53
N ILE A 181 -9.17 13.92 -8.45
CA ILE A 181 -10.06 13.36 -7.43
C ILE A 181 -11.42 12.99 -8.02
N GLU A 182 -12.02 13.88 -8.84
CA GLU A 182 -13.28 13.58 -9.54
C GLU A 182 -13.15 12.35 -10.45
N LYS A 183 -12.06 12.28 -11.21
CA LYS A 183 -11.76 11.12 -12.08
C LYS A 183 -11.55 9.83 -11.27
N GLY A 184 -10.89 9.91 -10.11
CA GLY A 184 -10.68 8.80 -9.18
C GLY A 184 -11.98 8.23 -8.64
N LEU A 185 -12.86 9.11 -8.13
CA LEU A 185 -14.18 8.74 -7.62
C LEU A 185 -15.11 8.23 -8.74
N ALA A 186 -15.00 8.77 -9.95
CA ALA A 186 -15.77 8.29 -11.09
C ALA A 186 -15.30 6.91 -11.59
N ALA A 187 -13.99 6.62 -11.50
CA ALA A 187 -13.42 5.34 -11.90
C ALA A 187 -13.83 4.19 -10.95
N ASP A 188 -13.83 4.45 -9.64
CA ASP A 188 -14.36 3.55 -8.62
C ASP A 188 -15.00 4.32 -7.45
N PRO A 189 -16.34 4.42 -7.40
CA PRO A 189 -17.05 5.08 -6.31
C PRO A 189 -16.94 4.39 -4.94
N LYS A 190 -16.47 3.13 -4.91
CA LYS A 190 -16.27 2.34 -3.69
C LYS A 190 -14.80 2.26 -3.28
N ASN A 191 -13.93 3.11 -3.83
CA ASN A 191 -12.55 3.20 -3.38
C ASN A 191 -12.42 4.08 -2.13
N PRO A 192 -12.14 3.53 -0.93
CA PRO A 192 -11.97 4.32 0.27
C PRO A 192 -10.76 5.26 0.19
N GLU A 193 -9.71 4.89 -0.56
CA GLU A 193 -8.53 5.73 -0.81
C GLU A 193 -8.91 7.02 -1.55
N ALA A 194 -9.79 6.93 -2.55
CA ALA A 194 -10.28 8.12 -3.28
C ALA A 194 -11.09 9.06 -2.41
N LEU A 195 -11.84 8.54 -1.44
CA LEU A 195 -12.57 9.34 -0.45
C LEU A 195 -11.60 9.98 0.57
N GLN A 196 -10.54 9.28 0.96
CA GLN A 196 -9.47 9.83 1.82
C GLN A 196 -8.68 10.93 1.10
N CYS A 197 -8.36 10.74 -0.18
CA CYS A 197 -7.73 11.78 -1.00
C CYS A 197 -8.66 12.99 -1.16
N GLN A 198 -9.97 12.79 -1.32
CA GLN A 198 -10.95 13.88 -1.30
C GLN A 198 -10.96 14.63 0.03
N ALA A 199 -10.96 13.92 1.16
CA ALA A 199 -10.91 14.55 2.48
C ALA A 199 -9.64 15.38 2.68
N SER A 200 -8.49 14.86 2.28
CA SER A 200 -7.20 15.56 2.34
C SER A 200 -7.20 16.84 1.50
N TYR A 201 -7.76 16.80 0.30
CA TYR A 201 -7.94 17.99 -0.52
C TYR A 201 -8.88 19.01 0.12
N LEU A 202 -10.00 18.58 0.70
CA LEU A 202 -10.95 19.47 1.37
C LEU A 202 -10.33 20.13 2.61
N LEU A 203 -9.47 19.43 3.36
CA LEU A 203 -8.64 20.02 4.42
C LEU A 203 -7.72 21.14 3.90
N VAL A 204 -7.02 20.91 2.78
CA VAL A 204 -6.22 21.95 2.13
C VAL A 204 -7.07 23.17 1.73
N LYS A 205 -8.33 22.94 1.34
CA LYS A 205 -9.31 23.98 1.03
C LYS A 205 -9.96 24.63 2.26
N GLN A 206 -9.62 24.18 3.48
CA GLN A 206 -10.23 24.58 4.76
C GLN A 206 -11.73 24.27 4.84
N ASP A 207 -12.20 23.26 4.10
CA ASP A 207 -13.56 22.73 4.17
C ASP A 207 -13.60 21.51 5.10
N THR A 208 -13.56 21.77 6.41
CA THR A 208 -13.57 20.74 7.45
C THR A 208 -14.83 19.89 7.43
N GLU A 209 -16.00 20.48 7.16
CA GLU A 209 -17.27 19.75 7.13
C GLU A 209 -17.32 18.77 5.94
N GLY A 210 -16.92 19.23 4.76
CA GLY A 210 -16.79 18.37 3.58
C GLY A 210 -15.77 17.24 3.80
N ALA A 211 -14.63 17.54 4.43
CA ALA A 211 -13.61 16.55 4.74
C ALA A 211 -14.12 15.47 5.71
N GLN A 212 -14.81 15.85 6.79
CA GLN A 212 -15.44 14.89 7.71
C GLN A 212 -16.48 14.00 7.00
N GLN A 213 -17.29 14.57 6.10
CA GLN A 213 -18.26 13.78 5.33
C GLN A 213 -17.57 12.77 4.40
N ALA A 214 -16.49 13.17 3.74
CA ALA A 214 -15.70 12.28 2.89
C ALA A 214 -15.03 11.16 3.71
N MET A 215 -14.48 11.48 4.89
CA MET A 215 -13.88 10.49 5.78
C MET A 215 -14.88 9.48 6.31
N ARG A 216 -16.05 9.91 6.81
CA ARG A 216 -17.11 8.98 7.26
C ARG A 216 -17.48 7.99 6.17
N ARG A 217 -17.70 8.48 4.95
CA ARG A 217 -17.99 7.63 3.78
C ARG A 217 -16.85 6.67 3.44
N SER A 218 -15.59 7.05 3.66
CA SER A 218 -14.45 6.14 3.48
C SER A 218 -14.49 5.03 4.53
N LEU A 219 -14.61 5.39 5.81
CA LEU A 219 -14.61 4.45 6.93
C LEU A 219 -15.75 3.43 6.83
N ASP A 220 -16.95 3.87 6.44
CA ASP A 220 -18.12 3.00 6.22
C ASP A 220 -17.86 1.84 5.24
N LEU A 221 -16.86 1.96 4.36
CA LEU A 221 -16.53 0.94 3.36
C LEU A 221 -15.63 -0.18 3.90
N TRP A 222 -14.92 0.01 5.02
CA TRP A 222 -13.89 -0.94 5.45
C TRP A 222 -13.72 -1.10 6.96
N LEU A 223 -13.89 -0.03 7.76
CA LEU A 223 -13.56 -0.06 9.19
C LEU A 223 -14.42 -1.08 9.97
N PRO A 224 -15.76 -1.14 9.80
CA PRO A 224 -16.58 -2.11 10.56
C PRO A 224 -16.29 -3.58 10.23
N GLN A 225 -15.82 -3.87 9.01
CA GLN A 225 -15.37 -5.21 8.65
C GLN A 225 -14.01 -5.51 9.29
N HIS A 226 -13.09 -4.54 9.24
CA HIS A 226 -11.75 -4.67 9.80
C HIS A 226 -11.78 -4.88 11.32
N GLU A 227 -12.55 -4.08 12.07
CA GLU A 227 -12.68 -4.21 13.53
C GLU A 227 -13.22 -5.57 13.96
N ARG A 228 -14.24 -6.09 13.26
CA ARG A 228 -14.78 -7.43 13.52
C ARG A 228 -13.72 -8.53 13.36
N LEU A 229 -12.81 -8.35 12.39
CA LEU A 229 -11.71 -9.30 12.16
C LEU A 229 -10.65 -9.22 13.25
N CYS A 230 -10.23 -8.01 13.63
CA CYS A 230 -9.30 -7.77 14.74
C CYS A 230 -9.80 -8.40 16.06
N GLN A 231 -11.10 -8.30 16.33
CA GLN A 231 -11.73 -8.87 17.53
C GLN A 231 -11.92 -10.41 17.49
N GLY A 232 -11.45 -11.09 16.43
CA GLY A 232 -11.61 -12.54 16.29
C GLY A 232 -13.06 -13.00 16.06
N ASN A 233 -13.98 -12.06 15.78
CA ASN A 233 -15.38 -12.33 15.46
C ASN A 233 -15.53 -12.76 14.00
N GLN A 234 -14.89 -13.87 13.63
CA GLN A 234 -15.18 -14.56 12.37
C GLN A 234 -16.57 -15.21 12.49
N GLY A 235 -17.59 -14.57 11.92
CA GLY A 235 -18.81 -15.28 11.61
C GLY A 235 -18.49 -16.36 10.58
N GLU A 236 -18.57 -17.64 10.98
CA GLU A 236 -18.40 -18.81 10.09
C GLU A 236 -19.41 -18.82 8.90
N GLU A 237 -20.27 -17.82 8.76
CA GLU A 237 -21.40 -17.78 7.83
C GLU A 237 -21.22 -16.90 6.59
N ASP A 238 -20.22 -16.01 6.49
CA ASP A 238 -20.24 -14.99 5.42
C ASP A 238 -19.57 -15.39 4.10
N GLY A 239 -18.91 -16.56 4.02
CA GLY A 239 -18.41 -17.12 2.75
C GLY A 239 -17.47 -16.19 1.94
N GLN A 240 -16.96 -15.13 2.56
CA GLN A 240 -16.03 -14.17 1.98
C GLN A 240 -14.61 -14.75 2.03
N ASP A 241 -13.86 -14.53 0.96
CA ASP A 241 -12.47 -14.96 0.84
C ASP A 241 -11.64 -14.32 1.97
N PRO A 242 -10.96 -15.11 2.82
CA PRO A 242 -10.19 -14.61 3.96
C PRO A 242 -9.01 -13.67 3.58
N VAL A 243 -8.75 -13.45 2.29
CA VAL A 243 -7.60 -12.66 1.80
C VAL A 243 -7.89 -11.16 1.65
N GLU A 244 -9.15 -10.72 1.51
CA GLU A 244 -9.45 -9.28 1.31
C GLU A 244 -9.94 -8.62 2.63
N VAL A 245 -9.02 -8.55 3.60
CA VAL A 245 -9.24 -8.13 5.00
C VAL A 245 -9.46 -6.62 5.15
N CYS A 246 -8.77 -5.82 4.34
CA CYS A 246 -8.92 -4.36 4.24
C CYS A 246 -8.43 -3.91 2.86
N PRO A 247 -9.22 -3.13 2.09
CA PRO A 247 -8.85 -2.73 0.72
C PRO A 247 -7.80 -1.62 0.68
N LEU A 248 -7.30 -1.18 1.83
CA LEU A 248 -6.28 -0.13 1.98
C LEU A 248 -4.95 -0.74 2.38
N SER A 249 -3.86 -0.22 1.83
CA SER A 249 -2.53 -0.56 2.31
C SER A 249 -2.33 -0.09 3.76
N TYR A 250 -1.30 -0.63 4.43
CA TYR A 250 -0.88 -0.15 5.74
C TYR A 250 -0.58 1.36 5.72
N SER A 251 0.17 1.83 4.72
CA SER A 251 0.50 3.26 4.57
C SER A 251 -0.73 4.16 4.38
N CYS A 252 -1.72 3.73 3.59
CA CYS A 252 -2.98 4.47 3.43
C CYS A 252 -3.75 4.56 4.75
N ARG A 253 -3.75 3.50 5.56
CA ARG A 253 -4.37 3.52 6.90
C ARG A 253 -3.65 4.45 7.89
N VAL A 254 -2.32 4.51 7.84
CA VAL A 254 -1.54 5.50 8.61
C VAL A 254 -1.91 6.93 8.19
N SER A 255 -1.98 7.20 6.88
CA SER A 255 -2.43 8.51 6.37
C SER A 255 -3.86 8.83 6.76
N CYS A 256 -4.76 7.83 6.73
CA CYS A 256 -6.13 7.95 7.22
C CYS A 256 -6.18 8.40 8.68
N ALA A 257 -5.40 7.77 9.57
CA ALA A 257 -5.33 8.15 10.98
C ALA A 257 -4.87 9.61 11.17
N LYS A 258 -3.86 10.07 10.41
CA LYS A 258 -3.39 11.46 10.44
C LYS A 258 -4.51 12.44 10.07
N VAL A 259 -5.27 12.16 9.01
CA VAL A 259 -6.42 12.97 8.57
C VAL A 259 -7.53 12.98 9.62
N LEU A 260 -7.83 11.83 10.25
CA LEU A 260 -8.86 11.74 11.29
C LEU A 260 -8.49 12.56 12.54
N ILE A 261 -7.22 12.53 12.96
CA ILE A 261 -6.72 13.37 14.06
C ILE A 261 -6.88 14.86 13.72
N GLU A 262 -6.51 15.28 12.50
CA GLU A 262 -6.67 16.66 12.05
C GLU A 262 -8.14 17.11 12.01
N LEU A 263 -9.05 16.19 11.72
CA LEU A 263 -10.50 16.43 11.70
C LEU A 263 -11.19 16.30 13.06
N GLU A 264 -10.42 16.06 14.13
CA GLU A 264 -10.91 15.79 15.49
C GLU A 264 -11.85 14.56 15.58
N MET A 265 -11.74 13.64 14.64
CA MET A 265 -12.45 12.35 14.62
C MET A 265 -11.66 11.33 15.45
N MET A 266 -11.57 11.61 16.77
CA MET A 266 -10.61 10.97 17.65
C MET A 266 -10.89 9.48 17.86
N ASP A 267 -12.15 9.05 17.92
CA ASP A 267 -12.50 7.65 18.20
C ASP A 267 -12.19 6.78 17.00
N GLU A 268 -12.55 7.25 15.81
CA GLU A 268 -12.22 6.58 14.56
C GLU A 268 -10.71 6.53 14.35
N ALA A 269 -9.97 7.61 14.67
CA ALA A 269 -8.51 7.61 14.60
C ALA A 269 -7.89 6.56 15.52
N ASN A 270 -8.40 6.42 16.76
CA ASN A 270 -7.91 5.43 17.71
C ASN A 270 -8.17 4.00 17.19
N ALA A 271 -9.38 3.72 16.69
CA ALA A 271 -9.72 2.41 16.14
C ALA A 271 -8.82 1.99 14.97
N VAL A 272 -8.52 2.92 14.06
CA VAL A 272 -7.59 2.65 12.94
C VAL A 272 -6.17 2.40 13.44
N LEU A 273 -5.70 3.17 14.42
CA LEU A 273 -4.35 3.02 14.97
C LEU A 273 -4.17 1.74 15.79
N ASP A 274 -5.18 1.34 16.57
CA ASP A 274 -5.14 0.07 17.31
C ASP A 274 -5.01 -1.12 16.35
N GLY A 275 -5.79 -1.13 15.26
CA GLY A 275 -5.69 -2.17 14.23
C GLY A 275 -4.32 -2.19 13.52
N LEU A 276 -3.67 -1.02 13.36
CA LEU A 276 -2.32 -0.94 12.79
C LEU A 276 -1.25 -1.50 13.74
N VAL A 277 -1.38 -1.27 15.04
CA VAL A 277 -0.47 -1.83 16.05
C VAL A 277 -0.63 -3.34 16.19
N GLU A 278 -1.86 -3.86 16.10
CA GLU A 278 -2.11 -5.30 16.11
C GLU A 278 -1.48 -6.02 14.91
N GLU A 279 -1.42 -5.35 13.75
CA GLU A 279 -0.81 -5.88 12.55
C GLU A 279 0.72 -5.80 12.57
N ASP A 280 1.28 -4.67 13.00
CA ASP A 280 2.73 -4.45 13.13
C ASP A 280 3.06 -3.52 14.30
N ASP A 281 3.64 -4.09 15.36
CA ASP A 281 4.03 -3.38 16.59
C ASP A 281 5.43 -2.74 16.52
N GLU A 282 6.12 -2.86 15.37
CA GLU A 282 7.47 -2.32 15.15
C GLU A 282 7.48 -0.96 14.43
N VAL A 283 6.30 -0.40 14.10
CA VAL A 283 6.19 0.90 13.42
C VAL A 283 6.12 2.05 14.42
N VAL A 284 7.16 2.89 14.45
CA VAL A 284 7.29 4.02 15.38
C VAL A 284 6.16 5.04 15.20
N ASP A 285 5.87 5.43 13.96
CA ASP A 285 4.85 6.41 13.61
C ASP A 285 3.48 6.08 14.24
N VAL A 286 3.10 4.81 14.27
CA VAL A 286 1.78 4.41 14.79
C VAL A 286 1.71 4.58 16.31
N TRP A 287 2.76 4.18 17.02
CA TRP A 287 2.87 4.43 18.47
C TRP A 287 2.92 5.92 18.81
N TYR A 288 3.64 6.71 17.99
CA TYR A 288 3.66 8.15 18.14
C TYR A 288 2.28 8.77 17.92
N LEU A 289 1.56 8.37 16.86
CA LEU A 289 0.21 8.87 16.57
C LEU A 289 -0.80 8.50 17.67
N LEU A 290 -0.74 7.30 18.24
CA LEU A 290 -1.55 6.92 19.42
C LEU A 290 -1.24 7.83 20.62
N GLY A 291 0.05 8.07 20.87
CA GLY A 291 0.50 8.97 21.93
C GLY A 291 0.02 10.40 21.72
N TRP A 292 0.15 10.92 20.51
CA TRP A 292 -0.28 12.25 20.11
C TRP A 292 -1.79 12.42 20.21
N LEU A 293 -2.56 11.45 19.71
CA LEU A 293 -4.02 11.42 19.80
C LEU A 293 -4.48 11.50 21.26
N ASN A 294 -3.91 10.68 22.14
CA ASN A 294 -4.26 10.66 23.56
C ASN A 294 -3.83 11.96 24.26
N TYR A 295 -2.68 12.53 23.88
CA TYR A 295 -2.23 13.83 24.38
C TYR A 295 -3.23 14.94 24.01
N LEU A 296 -3.71 14.96 22.76
CA LEU A 296 -4.69 15.95 22.29
C LEU A 296 -6.05 15.85 23.00
N ARG A 297 -6.49 14.63 23.35
CA ARG A 297 -7.71 14.42 24.15
C ARG A 297 -7.59 14.98 25.57
N ALA A 298 -6.37 14.98 26.12
CA ALA A 298 -6.04 15.43 27.48
C ALA A 298 -6.86 14.74 28.59
N GLY A 299 -6.79 15.24 29.82
CA GLY A 299 -7.58 14.70 30.94
C GLY A 299 -7.20 13.26 31.30
N GLU A 300 -8.16 12.35 31.29
CA GLU A 300 -7.97 10.93 31.61
C GLU A 300 -7.05 10.19 30.62
N TYR A 301 -6.84 10.75 29.42
CA TYR A 301 -6.01 10.14 28.38
C TYR A 301 -4.51 10.44 28.55
N MET A 302 -4.11 11.25 29.53
CA MET A 302 -2.70 11.64 29.73
C MET A 302 -1.79 10.45 30.07
N ASP A 303 -2.30 9.48 30.84
CA ASP A 303 -1.54 8.26 31.16
C ASP A 303 -1.36 7.37 29.93
N ASN A 304 -2.40 7.25 29.09
CA ASN A 304 -2.32 6.56 27.81
C ASN A 304 -1.33 7.24 26.86
N ALA A 305 -1.37 8.58 26.77
CA ALA A 305 -0.42 9.35 25.98
C ALA A 305 1.01 9.04 26.40
N ARG A 306 1.29 9.06 27.71
CA ARG A 306 2.60 8.73 28.27
C ARG A 306 3.02 7.30 27.94
N PHE A 307 2.10 6.34 28.07
CA PHE A 307 2.36 4.94 27.75
C PHE A 307 2.76 4.78 26.28
N TYR A 308 1.95 5.28 25.35
CA TYR A 308 2.19 5.13 23.92
C TYR A 308 3.45 5.87 23.44
N LEU A 309 3.70 7.10 23.92
CA LEU A 309 4.93 7.82 23.61
C LEU A 309 6.18 7.12 24.18
N THR A 310 6.06 6.49 25.35
CA THR A 310 7.14 5.66 25.91
C THR A 310 7.39 4.43 25.06
N LYS A 311 6.33 3.79 24.53
CA LYS A 311 6.43 2.68 23.58
C LYS A 311 7.07 3.10 22.26
N ALA A 312 6.66 4.23 21.68
CA ALA A 312 7.27 4.78 20.47
C ALA A 312 8.80 4.93 20.62
N LYS A 313 9.26 5.47 21.75
CA LYS A 313 10.69 5.60 22.07
C LYS A 313 11.41 4.25 22.26
N GLN A 314 10.74 3.24 22.78
CA GLN A 314 11.30 1.89 22.91
C GLN A 314 11.46 1.24 21.53
N VAL A 315 10.42 1.31 20.70
CA VAL A 315 10.42 0.77 19.33
C VAL A 315 11.46 1.49 18.48
N ALA A 316 11.54 2.81 18.55
CA ALA A 316 12.54 3.60 17.82
C ALA A 316 13.99 3.15 18.10
N ARG A 317 14.29 2.76 19.34
CA ARG A 317 15.61 2.19 19.69
C ARG A 317 15.82 0.80 19.12
N LYS A 318 14.77 -0.04 19.10
CA LYS A 318 14.79 -1.41 18.59
C LYS A 318 15.04 -1.44 17.09
N VAL A 319 14.33 -0.59 16.33
CA VAL A 319 14.37 -0.56 14.86
C VAL A 319 15.41 0.42 14.29
N HIS A 320 16.19 1.08 15.16
CA HIS A 320 17.16 2.11 14.77
C HIS A 320 16.54 3.26 13.95
N PHE A 321 15.39 3.76 14.40
CA PHE A 321 14.66 4.84 13.75
C PHE A 321 15.49 6.13 13.69
N GLU A 322 15.46 6.82 12.55
CA GLU A 322 16.38 7.91 12.22
C GLU A 322 15.74 9.31 12.17
N ASP A 323 14.40 9.43 12.28
CA ASP A 323 13.74 10.74 12.25
C ASP A 323 13.99 11.51 13.57
N SER A 324 14.92 12.47 13.50
CA SER A 324 15.30 13.26 14.68
C SER A 324 14.24 14.26 15.12
N GLU A 325 13.36 14.70 14.22
CA GLU A 325 12.32 15.70 14.53
C GLU A 325 11.18 15.03 15.30
N GLU A 326 10.72 13.88 14.83
CA GLU A 326 9.71 13.10 15.52
C GLU A 326 10.20 12.61 16.89
N LEU A 327 11.45 12.14 16.98
CA LEU A 327 12.06 11.77 18.26
C LEU A 327 12.15 12.95 19.23
N ALA A 328 12.46 14.16 18.75
CA ALA A 328 12.49 15.34 19.59
C ALA A 328 11.10 15.69 20.12
N HIS A 329 10.06 15.57 19.27
CA HIS A 329 8.69 15.84 19.68
C HIS A 329 8.18 14.82 20.70
N ILE A 330 8.49 13.52 20.53
CA ILE A 330 8.18 12.49 21.53
C ILE A 330 8.76 12.86 22.91
N GLU A 331 10.01 13.32 22.95
CA GLU A 331 10.67 13.73 24.21
C GLU A 331 10.04 15.00 24.81
N GLU A 332 9.64 15.97 23.97
CA GLU A 332 8.93 17.18 24.39
C GLU A 332 7.60 16.83 25.05
N LEU A 333 6.76 16.02 24.41
CA LEU A 333 5.47 15.60 24.94
C LEU A 333 5.61 14.82 26.24
N LEU A 334 6.57 13.89 26.32
CA LEU A 334 6.85 13.16 27.55
C LEU A 334 7.28 14.08 28.71
N ALA A 335 8.05 15.13 28.41
CA ALA A 335 8.46 16.11 29.41
C ALA A 335 7.30 16.98 29.89
N GLU A 336 6.37 17.33 29.00
CA GLU A 336 5.17 18.10 29.34
C GLU A 336 4.17 17.31 30.17
N ILE A 337 3.95 16.02 29.83
CA ILE A 337 3.09 15.12 30.62
C ILE A 337 3.69 14.89 32.01
N GLY A 338 5.02 14.80 32.11
CA GLY A 338 5.74 14.58 33.36
C GLY A 338 5.72 13.14 33.85
N THR A 339 6.11 12.94 35.10
CA THR A 339 5.97 11.65 35.80
C THR A 339 4.60 11.60 36.44
N ALA A 340 3.87 10.49 36.27
CA ALA A 340 2.65 10.20 37.03
C ALA A 340 2.83 10.60 38.49
N SER A 341 1.82 11.26 39.06
CA SER A 341 1.78 11.65 40.47
C SER A 341 2.24 10.49 41.36
N GLU A 342 3.10 10.78 42.35
CA GLU A 342 3.53 9.80 43.35
C GLU A 342 2.35 9.18 44.15
N ASP A 343 1.13 9.71 43.98
CA ASP A 343 -0.10 9.20 44.58
C ASP A 343 -0.63 7.89 43.94
N ASP A 344 -0.17 7.50 42.74
CA ASP A 344 -0.61 6.27 42.07
C ASP A 344 0.30 5.05 42.32
N VAL A 345 1.46 5.26 42.94
CA VAL A 345 2.46 4.19 43.19
C VAL A 345 2.18 3.42 44.50
N GLU A 346 1.17 3.81 45.30
CA GLU A 346 0.73 3.00 46.45
C GLU A 346 -0.25 1.86 46.09
N GLY A 347 -0.57 1.68 44.80
CA GLY A 347 -1.52 0.67 44.32
C GLY A 347 -0.93 -0.56 43.60
N GLU A 348 0.34 -0.56 43.21
CA GLU A 348 0.91 -1.67 42.42
C GLU A 348 1.42 -2.82 43.30
N GLY A 349 0.48 -3.66 43.73
CA GLY A 349 0.75 -5.06 43.98
C GLY A 349 0.92 -5.79 42.65
N GLU A 350 2.07 -6.44 42.49
CA GLU A 350 2.46 -7.33 41.38
C GLU A 350 1.28 -8.11 40.76
N GLY A 351 1.01 -7.87 39.47
CA GLY A 351 0.06 -8.62 38.68
C GLY A 351 0.39 -8.56 37.19
N GLU A 352 1.09 -9.57 36.69
CA GLU A 352 1.23 -9.83 35.26
C GLU A 352 -0.16 -10.05 34.62
N GLY A 353 -0.44 -9.30 33.55
CA GLY A 353 -1.47 -9.60 32.55
C GLY A 353 -2.88 -9.11 32.89
N ASP A 354 -3.37 -8.12 32.15
CA ASP A 354 -4.68 -8.25 31.51
C ASP A 354 -4.86 -7.25 30.37
N SER A 355 -5.50 -7.69 29.29
CA SER A 355 -6.03 -6.85 28.22
C SER A 355 -7.10 -5.93 28.79
N PHE A 356 -6.96 -4.61 28.66
CA PHE A 356 -8.01 -3.71 29.10
C PHE A 356 -8.98 -3.43 27.94
N ALA A 357 -10.15 -4.05 28.03
CA ALA A 357 -11.26 -3.90 27.10
C ALA A 357 -11.84 -2.48 27.17
N SER A 358 -12.23 -1.96 26.00
CA SER A 358 -13.07 -0.78 25.84
C SER A 358 -14.41 -0.98 26.53
N ASP A 359 -14.70 -0.18 27.55
CA ASP A 359 -16.00 -0.19 28.22
C ASP A 359 -16.96 0.74 27.46
N SER A 360 -17.89 0.14 26.72
CA SER A 360 -18.99 0.82 26.07
C SER A 360 -20.10 1.10 27.09
N GLU A 361 -20.48 2.37 27.21
CA GLU A 361 -21.52 2.91 28.09
C GLU A 361 -22.87 2.16 27.95
N GLU A 362 -23.37 1.55 29.04
CA GLU A 362 -24.78 1.17 29.19
C GLU A 362 -25.49 2.20 30.09
N GLU A 363 -26.44 2.93 29.50
CA GLU A 363 -27.33 3.88 30.16
C GLU A 363 -28.25 3.18 31.18
N GLU A 364 -28.25 3.64 32.44
CA GLU A 364 -29.23 3.25 33.45
C GLU A 364 -30.60 3.95 33.20
N GLU A 365 -31.60 3.20 32.74
CA GLU A 365 -33.02 3.59 32.87
C GLU A 365 -33.51 3.37 34.31
N GLU A 366 -33.70 4.46 35.07
CA GLU A 366 -34.46 4.47 36.32
C GLU A 366 -35.96 4.20 36.05
N ALA A 367 -36.41 2.96 36.30
CA ALA A 367 -37.83 2.65 36.48
C ALA A 367 -38.20 2.75 37.98
N MET A 368 -38.80 3.86 38.38
CA MET A 368 -39.38 4.02 39.72
C MET A 368 -40.87 3.60 39.71
N GLU A 369 -41.18 2.45 40.29
CA GLU A 369 -42.56 2.04 40.64
C GLU A 369 -43.09 2.89 41.82
N VAL A 370 -44.20 3.61 41.64
CA VAL A 370 -45.42 3.60 42.51
C VAL A 370 -46.64 4.01 41.70
#